data_AF-A0A6G7C6Y7-F1
#
_entry.id   AF-A0A6G7C6Y7-F1
#
_cell.length_a   1.000
_cell.length_b   1.000
_cell.length_c   1.000
_cell.angle_alpha   90.00
_cell.angle_beta   90.00
_cell.angle_gamma   90.00
#
_symmetry.space_group_name_H-M   'P 1'
#
loop_
_entity.id
_entity.type
_entity.pdbx_description
1 polymer ?
#
loop_
_entity_poly.entity_id
_entity_poly.type
_entity_poly.pdbx_seq_one_letter_code
_entity_poly.pdbx_strand_id
1 'polypeptide(L)'
;MTTEQQKFQKASENERQKMMQIFNQFGVTQYEFTPSVSYDRIDGYYTASTGTEYVFEVKTRNNAASAYNYNTAIEKSKVEYIQGNTKEIPHQPILFFFYNDNQAYYQQLDYEKEYDSFRAFAPATTFGDQTMVLKDFVGFNINKKHLLKLN
;
A
#
# COMPACT_ATOMS: atom_id res chain seq x y z
N MET A 1 -12.71 20.93 -8.84
CA MET A 1 -12.15 19.57 -8.88
C MET A 1 -12.81 18.81 -10.03
N THR A 2 -12.04 18.08 -10.83
CA THR A 2 -12.58 17.18 -11.85
C THR A 2 -13.16 15.91 -11.21
N THR A 3 -14.04 15.20 -11.91
CA THR A 3 -14.61 13.89 -11.46
C THR A 3 -13.51 12.89 -11.09
N GLU A 4 -12.35 12.98 -11.73
CA GLU A 4 -11.21 12.09 -11.51
C GLU A 4 -10.42 12.46 -10.25
N GLN A 5 -10.23 13.75 -10.00
CA GLN A 5 -9.67 14.24 -8.73
C GLN A 5 -10.53 13.80 -7.55
N GLN A 6 -11.87 13.85 -7.70
CA GLN A 6 -12.80 13.37 -6.67
C GLN A 6 -12.70 11.85 -6.46
N LYS A 7 -12.59 11.05 -7.53
CA LYS A 7 -12.41 9.59 -7.43
C LYS A 7 -11.10 9.22 -6.73
N PHE A 8 -10.01 9.90 -7.08
CA PHE A 8 -8.71 9.69 -6.45
C PHE A 8 -8.73 10.04 -4.97
N GLN A 9 -9.25 11.23 -4.64
CA GLN A 9 -9.37 11.67 -3.25
C GLN A 9 -10.20 10.66 -2.44
N LYS A 10 -11.33 10.20 -2.98
CA LYS A 10 -12.17 9.19 -2.32
C LYS A 10 -11.45 7.84 -2.12
N ALA A 11 -10.67 7.39 -3.10
CA ALA A 11 -9.88 6.17 -2.96
C ALA A 11 -8.83 6.31 -1.86
N SER A 12 -8.12 7.45 -1.84
CA SER A 12 -7.14 7.77 -0.80
C SER A 12 -7.78 7.90 0.59
N GLU A 13 -8.95 8.52 0.71
CA GLU A 13 -9.70 8.62 1.97
C GLU A 13 -10.10 7.24 2.50
N ASN A 14 -10.58 6.34 1.62
CA ASN A 14 -10.91 4.97 1.98
C ASN A 14 -9.67 4.19 2.47
N GLU A 15 -8.53 4.31 1.78
CA GLU A 15 -7.27 3.69 2.22
C GLU A 15 -6.83 4.20 3.60
N ARG A 16 -6.93 5.50 3.85
CA ARG A 16 -6.66 6.12 5.16
C ARG A 16 -7.60 5.59 6.24
N GLN A 17 -8.90 5.54 5.97
CA GLN A 17 -9.89 5.02 6.92
C GLN A 17 -9.58 3.57 7.32
N LYS A 18 -9.21 2.72 6.35
CA LYS A 18 -8.82 1.33 6.62
C LYS A 18 -7.52 1.23 7.43
N MET A 19 -6.52 2.08 7.16
CA MET A 19 -5.32 2.14 8.00
C MET A 19 -5.62 2.62 9.41
N MET A 20 -6.50 3.62 9.57
CA MET A 20 -6.92 4.07 10.90
C MET A 20 -7.60 2.95 11.69
N GLN A 21 -8.36 2.05 11.05
CA GLN A 21 -8.91 0.87 11.72
C GLN A 21 -7.80 -0.05 12.26
N ILE A 22 -6.75 -0.31 11.47
CA ILE A 22 -5.57 -1.05 11.94
C ILE A 22 -4.92 -0.32 13.12
N PHE A 23 -4.62 0.97 12.98
CA PHE A 23 -3.97 1.74 14.04
C PHE A 23 -4.76 1.73 15.34
N ASN A 24 -6.08 1.91 15.28
CA ASN A 24 -6.95 1.83 16.45
C ASN A 24 -6.97 0.41 17.04
N GLN A 25 -7.09 -0.63 16.21
CA GLN A 25 -7.15 -2.02 16.67
C GLN A 25 -5.85 -2.48 17.36
N PHE A 26 -4.70 -1.98 16.90
CA PHE A 26 -3.38 -2.35 17.43
C PHE A 26 -2.77 -1.29 18.35
N GLY A 27 -3.53 -0.25 18.73
CA GLY A 27 -3.09 0.76 19.69
C GLY A 27 -1.94 1.65 19.20
N VAL A 28 -1.85 1.88 17.88
CA VAL A 28 -0.86 2.80 17.30
C VAL A 28 -1.35 4.23 17.47
N THR A 29 -0.62 5.02 18.24
CA THR A 29 -0.99 6.41 18.60
C THR A 29 -0.16 7.48 17.89
N GLN A 30 0.96 7.09 17.26
CA GLN A 30 1.86 7.98 16.54
C GLN A 30 1.87 7.60 15.06
N TYR A 31 1.15 8.36 14.24
CA TYR A 31 1.11 8.17 12.79
C TYR A 31 0.80 9.49 12.07
N GLU A 32 1.22 9.58 10.82
CA GLU A 32 0.95 10.70 9.91
C GLU A 32 0.65 10.17 8.51
N PHE A 33 -0.34 10.76 7.83
CA PHE A 33 -0.59 10.50 6.40
C PHE A 33 -0.01 11.61 5.55
N THR A 34 0.67 11.25 4.46
CA THR A 34 1.17 12.24 3.49
C THR A 34 0.02 12.91 2.74
N PRO A 35 0.14 14.20 2.33
CA PRO A 35 -0.92 14.90 1.60
C PRO A 35 -1.35 14.20 0.30
N SER A 36 -2.66 14.21 0.01
CA SER A 36 -3.22 13.50 -1.14
C SER A 36 -3.06 14.26 -2.47
N VAL A 37 -1.84 14.69 -2.82
CA VAL A 37 -1.57 15.63 -3.92
C VAL A 37 -1.13 14.95 -5.24
N SER A 38 -0.57 13.74 -5.18
CA SER A 38 -0.10 12.97 -6.35
C SER A 38 -0.30 11.47 -6.17
N TYR A 39 -0.26 10.71 -7.29
CA TYR A 39 -0.21 9.24 -7.25
C TYR A 39 1.16 8.73 -6.79
N ASP A 40 2.23 9.46 -7.07
CA ASP A 40 3.62 9.10 -6.73
C ASP A 40 3.99 9.68 -5.38
N ARG A 41 3.40 9.09 -4.34
CA ARG A 41 3.75 9.31 -2.94
C ARG A 41 3.71 7.98 -2.20
N ILE A 42 4.33 7.95 -1.02
CA ILE A 42 4.03 7.00 0.04
C ILE A 42 2.71 7.41 0.71
N ASP A 43 2.04 6.52 1.42
CA ASP A 43 0.79 6.87 2.09
C ASP A 43 0.98 7.48 3.48
N GLY A 44 2.06 7.15 4.19
CA GLY A 44 2.34 7.76 5.48
C GLY A 44 3.46 7.11 6.29
N TYR A 45 3.48 7.47 7.57
CA TYR A 45 4.44 7.02 8.57
C TYR A 45 3.73 6.59 9.85
N TYR A 46 4.28 5.61 10.58
CA TYR A 46 3.83 5.31 11.95
C TYR A 46 4.96 4.74 12.82
N THR A 47 4.80 4.86 14.14
CA THR A 47 5.71 4.26 15.12
C THR A 47 4.98 3.13 15.85
N ALA A 48 5.52 1.91 15.74
CA ALA A 48 4.99 0.74 16.43
C ALA A 48 5.20 0.84 17.95
N SER A 49 4.47 0.04 18.72
CA SER A 49 4.62 -0.01 20.19
C SER A 49 6.01 -0.42 20.66
N THR A 50 6.80 -1.06 19.79
CA THR A 50 8.21 -1.41 20.01
C THR A 50 9.18 -0.23 19.84
N GLY A 51 8.68 0.94 19.42
CA GLY A 51 9.48 2.10 19.03
C GLY A 51 10.03 2.02 17.60
N THR A 52 9.70 0.98 16.85
CA THR A 52 10.13 0.85 15.44
C THR A 52 9.32 1.79 14.56
N GLU A 53 10.01 2.62 13.79
CA GLU A 53 9.40 3.57 12.85
C GLU A 53 9.24 2.94 11.47
N TYR A 54 8.09 3.14 10.85
CA TYR A 54 7.71 2.56 9.58
C TYR A 54 7.26 3.64 8.60
N VAL A 55 7.69 3.49 7.34
CA VAL A 55 7.04 4.14 6.19
C VAL A 55 6.09 3.14 5.59
N PHE A 56 4.87 3.55 5.27
CA PHE A 56 3.87 2.63 4.72
C PHE A 56 3.26 3.08 3.39
N GLU A 57 2.95 2.09 2.57
CA GLU A 57 2.12 2.20 1.36
C GLU A 57 0.91 1.28 1.51
N VAL A 58 -0.26 1.78 1.12
CA VAL A 58 -1.55 1.12 1.24
C VAL A 58 -2.10 0.85 -0.14
N LYS A 59 -2.70 -0.33 -0.32
CA LYS A 59 -3.47 -0.63 -1.50
C LYS A 59 -4.76 -1.36 -1.16
N THR A 60 -5.87 -0.85 -1.65
CA THR A 60 -7.15 -1.58 -1.58
C THR A 60 -7.33 -2.53 -2.77
N ARG A 61 -7.92 -3.68 -2.51
CA ARG A 61 -8.25 -4.75 -3.48
C ARG A 61 -9.77 -4.94 -3.51
N ASN A 62 -10.29 -5.18 -4.70
CA ASN A 62 -11.73 -5.33 -4.92
C ASN A 62 -12.23 -6.75 -4.67
N ASN A 63 -11.33 -7.72 -4.53
CA ASN A 63 -11.65 -9.11 -4.25
C ASN A 63 -11.19 -9.52 -2.84
N ALA A 64 -11.71 -10.67 -2.37
CA ALA A 64 -11.31 -11.28 -1.11
C ALA A 64 -9.88 -11.83 -1.20
N ALA A 65 -9.18 -11.94 -0.08
CA ALA A 65 -7.79 -12.45 -0.06
C ALA A 65 -7.66 -13.85 -0.71
N SER A 66 -8.66 -14.71 -0.54
CA SER A 66 -8.71 -16.06 -1.11
C SER A 66 -8.85 -16.08 -2.64
N ALA A 67 -9.54 -15.10 -3.21
CA ALA A 67 -9.76 -14.99 -4.67
C ALA A 67 -8.46 -14.68 -5.43
N TYR A 68 -7.43 -14.22 -4.72
CA TYR A 68 -6.11 -13.96 -5.28
C TYR A 68 -5.21 -15.20 -5.37
N ASN A 69 -5.73 -16.42 -5.11
CA ASN A 69 -4.91 -17.64 -4.96
C ASN A 69 -3.73 -17.42 -4.00
N TYR A 70 -3.95 -16.61 -2.96
CA TYR A 70 -2.93 -16.15 -2.04
C TYR A 70 -1.76 -15.40 -2.70
N ASN A 71 -2.03 -14.59 -3.75
CA ASN A 71 -1.03 -13.77 -4.45
C ASN A 71 -1.57 -12.36 -4.76
N THR A 72 -1.01 -11.34 -4.11
CA THR A 72 -1.30 -9.93 -4.43
C THR A 72 -0.11 -9.32 -5.17
N ALA A 73 -0.33 -8.20 -5.86
CA ALA A 73 0.74 -7.49 -6.56
C ALA A 73 0.56 -5.99 -6.45
N ILE A 74 1.64 -5.23 -6.62
CA ILE A 74 1.66 -3.76 -6.68
C ILE A 74 2.63 -3.33 -7.78
N GLU A 75 2.43 -2.13 -8.33
CA GLU A 75 3.35 -1.55 -9.31
C GLU A 75 4.77 -1.48 -8.74
N LYS A 76 5.77 -1.88 -9.52
CA LYS A 76 7.18 -1.90 -9.10
C LYS A 76 7.66 -0.52 -8.65
N SER A 77 7.23 0.53 -9.35
CA SER A 77 7.53 1.92 -9.01
C SER A 77 7.14 2.27 -7.57
N LYS A 78 6.07 1.69 -7.03
CA LYS A 78 5.65 1.92 -5.64
C LYS A 78 6.56 1.24 -4.63
N VAL A 79 7.04 0.04 -4.94
CA VAL A 79 8.04 -0.66 -4.13
C VAL A 79 9.35 0.13 -4.11
N GLU A 80 9.82 0.55 -5.28
CA GLU A 80 11.03 1.35 -5.42
C GLU A 80 10.92 2.70 -4.70
N TYR A 81 9.76 3.36 -4.81
CA TYR A 81 9.52 4.64 -4.17
C TYR A 81 9.54 4.55 -2.65
N ILE A 82 8.84 3.58 -2.05
CA ILE A 82 8.86 3.41 -0.58
C ILE A 82 10.24 3.00 -0.07
N GLN A 83 10.95 2.11 -0.77
CA GLN A 83 12.32 1.74 -0.44
C GLN A 83 13.28 2.94 -0.52
N GLY A 84 13.13 3.78 -1.55
CA GLY A 84 13.92 5.00 -1.74
C GLY A 84 13.76 5.98 -0.56
N ASN A 85 12.53 6.24 -0.12
CA ASN A 85 12.26 7.11 1.03
C ASN A 85 12.83 6.56 2.34
N THR A 86 12.98 5.23 2.47
CA THR A 86 13.58 4.59 3.67
C THR A 86 15.10 4.48 3.65
N LYS A 87 15.77 4.80 2.54
CA LYS A 87 17.24 4.83 2.52
C LYS A 87 17.81 6.06 3.21
N GLU A 88 17.06 7.15 3.19
CA GLU A 88 17.49 8.45 3.72
C GLU A 88 17.09 8.67 5.19
N ILE A 89 16.17 7.86 5.71
CA ILE A 89 15.57 7.99 7.04
C ILE A 89 15.63 6.61 7.72
N PRO A 90 15.87 6.49 9.04
CA PRO A 90 15.97 5.21 9.74
C PRO A 90 14.62 4.47 9.90
N HIS A 91 13.73 4.55 8.91
CA HIS A 91 12.43 3.91 8.93
C HIS A 91 12.43 2.58 8.16
N GLN A 92 11.53 1.67 8.54
CA GLN A 92 11.33 0.39 7.85
C GLN A 92 10.18 0.48 6.83
N PRO A 93 10.37 0.07 5.57
CA PRO A 93 9.30 0.10 4.58
C PRO A 93 8.32 -1.06 4.81
N ILE A 94 7.02 -0.78 4.76
CA ILE A 94 5.96 -1.78 4.92
C ILE A 94 4.80 -1.55 3.95
N LEU A 95 4.30 -2.62 3.35
CA LEU A 95 3.13 -2.60 2.48
C LEU A 95 1.90 -3.12 3.24
N PHE A 96 0.75 -2.51 3.01
CA PHE A 96 -0.55 -2.99 3.45
C PHE A 96 -1.48 -3.21 2.25
N PHE A 97 -2.09 -4.38 2.17
CA PHE A 97 -3.10 -4.73 1.18
C PHE A 97 -4.42 -5.01 1.87
N PHE A 98 -5.43 -4.17 1.63
CA PHE A 98 -6.77 -4.36 2.18
C PHE A 98 -7.68 -5.06 1.18
N TYR A 99 -8.35 -6.12 1.61
CA TYR A 99 -9.26 -6.90 0.79
C TYR A 99 -10.72 -6.51 1.06
N ASN A 100 -11.65 -7.04 0.26
CA ASN A 100 -13.08 -6.75 0.39
C ASN A 100 -13.78 -7.59 1.48
N ASP A 101 -13.07 -8.55 2.09
CA ASP A 101 -13.54 -9.49 3.11
C ASP A 101 -13.05 -9.12 4.52
N ASN A 102 -12.83 -7.82 4.78
CA ASN A 102 -12.33 -7.28 6.05
C ASN A 102 -11.02 -7.92 6.53
N GLN A 103 -10.16 -8.29 5.59
CA GLN A 103 -8.81 -8.74 5.87
C GLN A 103 -7.78 -7.73 5.34
N ALA A 104 -6.65 -7.66 6.02
CA ALA A 104 -5.48 -6.95 5.53
C ALA A 104 -4.26 -7.88 5.52
N TYR A 105 -3.46 -7.85 4.47
CA TYR A 105 -2.14 -8.47 4.44
C TYR A 105 -1.09 -7.39 4.60
N TYR A 106 -0.06 -7.64 5.42
CA TYR A 106 1.09 -6.75 5.50
C TYR A 106 2.40 -7.46 5.12
N GLN A 107 3.33 -6.69 4.57
CA GLN A 107 4.66 -7.17 4.21
C GLN A 107 5.69 -6.08 4.50
N GLN A 108 6.56 -6.32 5.47
CA GLN A 108 7.77 -5.50 5.62
C GLN A 108 8.69 -5.78 4.42
N LEU A 109 9.20 -4.73 3.80
CA LEU A 109 10.14 -4.83 2.71
C LEU A 109 11.56 -4.71 3.28
N ASP A 110 12.48 -5.46 2.70
CA ASP A 110 13.91 -5.17 2.78
C ASP A 110 14.24 -4.02 1.83
N TYR A 111 14.89 -2.95 2.31
CA TYR A 111 15.21 -1.75 1.52
C TYR A 111 16.40 -1.93 0.55
N GLU A 112 17.20 -2.99 0.73
CA GLU A 112 18.33 -3.34 -0.14
C GLU A 112 17.95 -4.40 -1.18
N LYS A 113 16.87 -5.14 -0.93
CA LYS A 113 16.41 -6.20 -1.82
C LYS A 113 15.81 -5.64 -3.11
N GLU A 114 16.32 -6.13 -4.24
CA GLU A 114 15.62 -6.06 -5.52
C GLU A 114 14.56 -7.17 -5.61
N TYR A 115 13.35 -6.81 -6.01
CA TYR A 115 12.23 -7.74 -6.11
C TYR A 115 11.99 -8.12 -7.57
N ASP A 116 11.78 -9.42 -7.81
CA ASP A 116 11.37 -9.92 -9.11
C ASP A 116 10.05 -9.27 -9.56
N SER A 117 10.01 -8.88 -10.83
CA SER A 117 8.85 -8.22 -11.43
C SER A 117 8.31 -8.98 -12.63
N PHE A 118 7.03 -8.83 -12.88
CA PHE A 118 6.35 -9.29 -14.09
C PHE A 118 5.60 -8.13 -14.76
N ARG A 119 5.32 -8.26 -16.05
CA ARG A 119 4.61 -7.24 -16.82
C ARG A 119 3.13 -7.55 -16.95
N ALA A 120 2.29 -6.55 -16.72
CA ALA A 120 0.85 -6.63 -16.93
C ALA A 120 0.29 -5.31 -17.46
N PHE A 121 -0.80 -5.38 -18.21
CA PHE A 121 -1.52 -4.19 -18.64
C PHE A 121 -2.32 -3.61 -17.47
N ALA A 122 -2.14 -2.32 -17.21
CA ALA A 122 -2.88 -1.58 -16.18
C ALA A 122 -3.10 -0.12 -16.63
N PRO A 123 -4.12 0.58 -16.11
CA PRO A 123 -4.35 1.99 -16.41
C PRO A 123 -3.11 2.82 -16.05
N ALA A 124 -2.73 3.83 -16.84
CA ALA A 124 -1.59 4.70 -16.54
C ALA A 124 -1.71 5.37 -15.15
N THR A 125 -0.57 5.61 -14.47
CA THR A 125 -0.52 6.24 -13.13
C THR A 125 -0.65 7.77 -13.24
N THR A 126 -1.63 8.24 -14.01
CA THR A 126 -1.85 9.66 -14.29
C THR A 126 -3.29 10.04 -13.94
N PHE A 127 -3.50 11.23 -13.37
CA PHE A 127 -4.85 11.70 -13.04
C PHE A 127 -5.75 11.70 -14.27
N GLY A 128 -6.77 10.83 -14.23
CA GLY A 128 -7.79 10.75 -15.26
C GLY A 128 -7.47 9.89 -16.47
N ASP A 129 -6.26 9.33 -16.53
CA ASP A 129 -5.88 8.51 -17.66
C ASP A 129 -6.32 7.05 -17.45
N GLN A 130 -7.21 6.58 -18.32
CA GLN A 130 -7.66 5.18 -18.36
C GLN A 130 -6.94 4.36 -19.42
N THR A 131 -5.96 4.95 -20.11
CA THR A 131 -5.16 4.26 -21.12
C THR A 131 -4.45 3.09 -20.46
N MET A 132 -4.69 1.89 -20.98
CA MET A 132 -4.00 0.69 -20.53
C MET A 132 -2.58 0.70 -21.08
N VAL A 133 -1.60 0.72 -20.19
CA VAL A 133 -0.17 0.67 -20.52
C VAL A 133 0.45 -0.56 -19.89
N LEU A 134 1.51 -1.07 -20.51
CA LEU A 134 2.27 -2.17 -19.94
C LEU A 134 3.11 -1.64 -18.77
N LYS A 135 2.92 -2.18 -17.58
CA LYS A 135 3.65 -1.81 -16.36
C LYS A 135 4.32 -3.02 -15.73
N ASP A 136 5.39 -2.76 -14.99
CA ASP A 136 6.05 -3.75 -14.15
C ASP A 136 5.38 -3.81 -12.78
N PHE A 137 5.14 -5.02 -12.29
CA PHE A 137 4.51 -5.33 -11.01
C PHE A 137 5.39 -6.28 -10.20
N VAL A 138 5.38 -6.12 -8.88
CA VAL A 138 5.99 -7.05 -7.94
C VAL A 138 4.88 -7.88 -7.29
N GLY A 139 5.06 -9.20 -7.31
CA GLY A 139 4.14 -10.17 -6.70
C GLY A 139 4.52 -10.53 -5.27
N PHE A 140 3.52 -10.71 -4.42
CA PHE A 140 3.67 -11.12 -3.03
C PHE A 140 2.73 -12.30 -2.72
N ASN A 141 3.33 -13.41 -2.29
CA ASN A 141 2.57 -14.54 -1.74
C ASN A 141 1.98 -14.12 -0.37
N ILE A 142 0.66 -14.20 -0.25
CA ILE A 142 -0.07 -13.88 0.97
C ILE A 142 0.21 -14.97 2.01
N ASN A 143 1.11 -14.68 2.93
CA ASN A 143 1.38 -15.52 4.09
C ASN A 143 0.27 -15.33 5.14
N LYS A 144 -0.40 -16.42 5.53
CA LYS A 144 -1.46 -16.40 6.56
C LYS A 144 -1.01 -15.82 7.89
N LYS A 145 0.29 -15.88 8.23
CA LYS A 145 0.84 -15.28 9.45
C LYS A 145 0.81 -13.75 9.45
N HIS A 146 0.76 -13.13 8.27
CA HIS A 146 0.68 -11.67 8.13
C HIS A 146 -0.70 -11.22 7.64
N LEU A 147 -1.71 -12.10 7.71
CA LEU A 147 -3.11 -11.72 7.50
C LEU A 147 -3.71 -11.26 8.83
N LEU A 148 -4.25 -10.06 8.82
CA LEU A 148 -4.98 -9.44 9.91
C LEU A 148 -6.47 -9.51 9.60
N LYS A 149 -7.26 -9.91 10.60
CA LYS A 149 -8.72 -9.76 10.54
C LYS A 149 -9.09 -8.41 11.15
N LEU A 150 -9.83 -7.60 10.40
CA LEU A 150 -10.31 -6.30 10.83
C LEU A 150 -11.67 -6.45 11.51
N ASN A 151 -11.87 -5.73 12.61
CA ASN A 151 -13.11 -5.72 13.39
C ASN A 151 -14.14 -4.74 12.83
#